data_AF-Q22WH6-F1
#
_entry.id   AF-Q22WH6-F1
#
_cell.length_a   1.000
_cell.length_b   1.000
_cell.length_c   1.000
_cell.angle_alpha   90.00
_cell.angle_beta   90.00
_cell.angle_gamma   90.00
#
_symmetry.space_group_name_H-M   'P 1'
#
loop_
_entity.id
_entity.type
_entity.pdbx_description
1 polymer ?
#
loop_
_entity_poly.entity_id
_entity_poly.type
_entity_poly.pdbx_seq_one_letter_code
_entity_poly.pdbx_strand_id
1 'polypeptide(L)'
;MVKLQAICLFFLVLNVGFTVCDNNASQSVPQYLALVADTKIASAQVQDFIVQQMANLKQKYPEAAALIDQDMKSLSTANPTLPWQNPADFHTTVFYLGYDPKNMESEYYKQFVPGKTYTLQSSTFVYVPGAIMCTPVFPAPSINIANKCPHITLKIDKFQAFQSNAVLESLFTNNGPLQTQYQNGFFMQQEQTLTQKIQNVKIGNDIVDIYIIKTNYNTDKHIDLKATSQYCDDAKPKETSSTSSKQLDFFLSIMIAALSYLLF
;
A
#
# COMPACT_ATOMS: atom_id res chain seq x y z
N MET A 1 -25.82 7.56 -76.28
CA MET A 1 -26.53 8.43 -75.31
C MET A 1 -27.34 7.54 -74.38
N VAL A 2 -27.23 7.82 -73.07
CA VAL A 2 -28.04 7.33 -71.93
C VAL A 2 -27.93 5.85 -71.53
N LYS A 3 -26.96 5.59 -70.64
CA LYS A 3 -27.10 4.68 -69.49
C LYS A 3 -27.98 5.37 -68.44
N LEU A 4 -28.89 4.67 -67.75
CA LEU A 4 -29.09 4.86 -66.29
C LEU A 4 -30.10 3.86 -65.68
N GLN A 5 -29.62 3.20 -64.62
CA GLN A 5 -30.32 2.90 -63.36
C GLN A 5 -31.56 1.99 -63.36
N ALA A 6 -31.32 0.71 -63.06
CA ALA A 6 -32.23 -0.13 -62.28
C ALA A 6 -31.41 -1.07 -61.38
N ILE A 7 -30.74 -0.52 -60.37
CA ILE A 7 -30.15 -1.29 -59.27
C ILE A 7 -30.40 -0.49 -57.98
N CYS A 8 -30.70 -1.22 -56.90
CA CYS A 8 -30.89 -0.76 -55.52
C CYS A 8 -32.31 -0.36 -55.13
N LEU A 9 -33.18 -1.35 -54.95
CA LEU A 9 -34.22 -1.22 -53.92
C LEU A 9 -34.64 -2.59 -53.37
N PHE A 10 -33.74 -3.34 -52.74
CA PHE A 10 -34.13 -4.47 -51.90
C PHE A 10 -33.08 -4.70 -50.80
N PHE A 11 -33.56 -4.84 -49.57
CA PHE A 11 -32.82 -5.09 -48.32
C PHE A 11 -32.17 -3.89 -47.62
N LEU A 12 -33.02 -2.99 -47.10
CA LEU A 12 -32.73 -2.28 -45.85
C LEU A 12 -33.59 -2.89 -44.73
N VAL A 13 -33.43 -4.20 -44.48
CA VAL A 13 -33.95 -4.81 -43.25
C VAL A 13 -32.94 -4.55 -42.16
N LEU A 14 -33.32 -3.63 -41.28
CA LEU A 14 -32.90 -3.45 -39.89
C LEU A 14 -32.05 -4.61 -39.34
N ASN A 15 -30.74 -4.54 -39.57
CA ASN A 15 -29.75 -5.14 -38.67
C ASN A 15 -29.32 -4.04 -37.71
N VAL A 16 -30.24 -3.63 -36.83
CA VAL A 16 -29.85 -3.07 -35.53
C VAL A 16 -29.37 -4.27 -34.74
N GLY A 17 -28.16 -4.72 -35.09
CA GLY A 17 -27.42 -5.64 -34.26
C GLY A 17 -27.28 -4.94 -32.92
N PHE A 18 -28.11 -5.34 -31.96
CA PHE A 18 -27.71 -5.26 -30.56
C PHE A 18 -26.44 -6.08 -30.48
N THR A 19 -25.30 -5.41 -30.67
CA THR A 19 -24.04 -5.85 -30.10
C THR A 19 -24.30 -5.84 -28.61
N VAL A 20 -24.84 -6.95 -28.09
CA VAL A 20 -24.65 -7.32 -26.70
C VAL A 20 -23.14 -7.39 -26.59
N CYS A 21 -22.53 -6.29 -26.18
CA CYS A 21 -21.16 -6.30 -25.74
C CYS A 21 -21.17 -7.28 -24.58
N ASP A 22 -20.74 -8.51 -24.86
CA ASP A 22 -20.31 -9.47 -23.88
C ASP A 22 -19.15 -8.82 -23.14
N ASN A 23 -19.48 -7.94 -22.19
CA ASN A 23 -18.57 -7.38 -21.20
C ASN A 23 -18.22 -8.46 -20.16
N ASN A 24 -18.06 -9.71 -20.61
CA ASN A 24 -17.36 -10.78 -19.91
C ASN A 24 -15.85 -10.53 -19.97
N ALA A 25 -15.43 -9.27 -19.84
CA ALA A 25 -14.08 -8.99 -19.38
C ALA A 25 -14.04 -9.54 -17.94
N SER A 26 -13.55 -10.77 -17.80
CA SER A 26 -13.31 -11.43 -16.53
C SER A 26 -12.67 -10.41 -15.60
N GLN A 27 -13.45 -9.87 -14.67
CA GLN A 27 -12.99 -8.84 -13.75
C GLN A 27 -11.84 -9.47 -12.96
N SER A 28 -10.62 -8.96 -13.17
CA SER A 28 -9.45 -9.50 -12.49
C SER A 28 -9.66 -9.37 -11.00
N VAL A 29 -9.44 -10.46 -10.26
CA VAL A 29 -9.47 -10.42 -8.79
C VAL A 29 -8.39 -9.45 -8.33
N PRO A 30 -8.72 -8.38 -7.60
CA PRO A 30 -7.70 -7.49 -7.08
C PRO A 30 -6.84 -8.22 -6.05
N GLN A 31 -5.59 -7.82 -5.88
CA GLN A 31 -4.73 -8.43 -4.86
C GLN A 31 -5.16 -8.05 -3.44
N TYR A 32 -5.54 -6.78 -3.23
CA TYR A 32 -6.01 -6.28 -1.94
C TYR A 32 -6.97 -5.09 -2.09
N LEU A 33 -7.70 -4.82 -1.00
CA LEU A 33 -8.55 -3.65 -0.81
C LEU A 33 -7.81 -2.69 0.12
N ALA A 34 -7.77 -1.40 -0.20
CA ALA A 34 -7.08 -0.42 0.64
C ALA A 34 -7.81 0.92 0.73
N LEU A 35 -7.48 1.67 1.78
CA LEU A 35 -7.75 3.10 1.87
C LEU A 35 -6.46 3.84 1.57
N VAL A 36 -6.38 4.49 0.42
CA VAL A 36 -5.15 5.12 -0.09
C VAL A 36 -5.27 6.63 0.04
N ALA A 37 -4.32 7.26 0.73
CA ALA A 37 -4.23 8.71 0.87
C ALA A 37 -3.59 9.36 -0.37
N ASP A 38 -3.94 10.62 -0.64
CA ASP A 38 -3.25 11.40 -1.69
C ASP A 38 -1.81 11.69 -1.26
N THR A 39 -0.84 11.06 -1.93
CA THR A 39 0.59 11.17 -1.60
C THR A 39 1.10 12.60 -1.62
N LYS A 40 0.56 13.50 -2.47
CA LYS A 40 1.02 14.89 -2.53
C LYS A 40 0.69 15.64 -1.25
N ILE A 41 -0.48 15.37 -0.67
CA ILE A 41 -0.94 15.97 0.58
C ILE A 41 -0.29 15.25 1.77
N ALA A 42 -0.28 13.92 1.74
CA ALA A 42 0.16 13.08 2.84
C ALA A 42 1.66 13.24 3.15
N SER A 43 2.51 13.38 2.13
CA SER A 43 3.98 13.39 2.31
C SER A 43 4.47 14.47 3.28
N ALA A 44 3.94 15.70 3.18
CA ALA A 44 4.36 16.81 4.04
C ALA A 44 3.93 16.57 5.50
N GLN A 45 2.67 16.19 5.73
CA GLN A 45 2.16 15.92 7.08
C GLN A 45 2.88 14.73 7.73
N VAL A 46 3.12 13.65 6.96
CA VAL A 46 3.85 12.47 7.44
C VAL A 46 5.28 12.86 7.82
N GLN A 47 5.96 13.66 7.01
CA GLN A 47 7.33 14.08 7.32
C GLN A 47 7.40 14.96 8.58
N ASP A 48 6.49 15.93 8.73
CA ASP A 48 6.41 16.77 9.92
C ASP A 48 6.13 15.94 11.18
N PHE A 49 5.22 14.98 11.08
CA PHE A 49 4.91 14.04 12.15
C PHE A 49 6.15 13.24 12.56
N ILE A 50 6.84 12.60 11.61
CA ILE A 50 8.06 11.82 11.89
C ILE A 50 9.13 12.68 12.57
N VAL A 51 9.41 13.86 12.03
CA VAL A 51 10.46 14.76 12.57
C VAL A 51 10.16 15.14 14.02
N GLN A 52 8.91 15.52 14.34
CA GLN A 52 8.54 15.83 15.72
C GLN A 52 8.69 14.60 16.63
N GLN A 53 8.20 13.42 16.21
CA GLN A 53 8.23 12.25 17.07
C GLN A 53 9.65 11.71 17.29
N MET A 54 10.51 11.78 16.28
CA MET A 54 11.92 11.44 16.44
C MET A 54 12.66 12.40 17.38
N ALA A 55 12.34 13.70 17.33
CA ALA A 55 12.87 14.67 18.29
C ALA A 55 12.40 14.36 19.73
N ASN A 56 11.12 14.03 19.91
CA ASN A 56 10.55 13.62 21.19
C ASN A 56 11.23 12.35 21.73
N LEU A 57 11.46 11.34 20.87
CA LEU A 57 12.18 10.12 21.24
C LEU A 57 13.62 10.42 21.67
N LYS A 58 14.33 11.27 20.92
CA LYS A 58 15.71 11.67 21.26
C LYS A 58 15.79 12.34 22.62
N GLN A 59 14.85 13.23 22.93
CA GLN A 59 14.78 13.89 24.23
C GLN A 59 14.49 12.89 25.36
N LYS A 60 13.63 11.90 25.10
CA LYS A 60 13.21 10.92 26.11
C LYS A 60 14.27 9.82 26.35
N TYR A 61 15.00 9.42 25.33
CA TYR A 61 15.97 8.33 25.33
C TYR A 61 17.36 8.83 24.86
N PRO A 62 18.06 9.63 25.68
CA PRO A 62 19.36 10.21 25.29
C PRO A 62 20.42 9.14 24.99
N GLU A 63 20.33 7.94 25.56
CA GLU A 63 21.19 6.81 25.25
C GLU A 63 21.03 6.28 23.82
N ALA A 64 19.86 6.50 23.21
CA ALA A 64 19.57 6.17 21.82
C ALA A 64 19.79 7.35 20.86
N ALA A 65 20.22 8.52 21.36
CA ALA A 65 20.31 9.75 20.58
C ALA A 65 21.19 9.62 19.34
N ALA A 66 22.33 8.93 19.43
CA ALA A 66 23.23 8.74 18.30
C ALA A 66 22.57 7.95 17.14
N LEU A 67 21.79 6.91 17.48
CA LEU A 67 21.06 6.10 16.51
C LEU A 67 19.91 6.90 15.88
N ILE A 68 19.16 7.64 16.70
CA ILE A 68 18.06 8.50 16.23
C ILE A 68 18.60 9.62 15.34
N ASP A 69 19.74 10.23 15.69
CA ASP A 69 20.39 11.26 14.88
C ASP A 69 20.87 10.72 13.53
N GLN A 70 21.39 9.50 13.50
CA GLN A 70 21.74 8.81 12.27
C GLN A 70 20.51 8.65 11.37
N ASP A 71 19.41 8.12 11.90
CA ASP A 71 18.17 7.93 11.14
C ASP A 71 17.56 9.27 10.69
N MET A 72 17.58 10.28 11.55
CA MET A 72 17.11 11.64 11.22
C MET A 72 17.93 12.28 10.11
N LYS A 73 19.25 12.06 10.07
CA LYS A 73 20.11 12.56 9.00
C LYS A 73 19.73 11.93 7.65
N SER A 74 19.44 10.63 7.62
CA SER A 74 18.97 9.95 6.40
C SER A 74 17.57 10.37 5.95
N LEU A 75 16.73 10.88 6.85
CA LEU A 75 15.42 11.45 6.51
C LEU A 75 15.51 12.88 5.94
N SER A 76 16.69 13.52 5.98
CA SER A 76 16.86 14.89 5.49
C SER A 76 16.75 14.96 3.97
N THR A 77 15.90 15.87 3.49
CA THR A 77 15.76 16.16 2.05
C THR A 77 16.98 16.85 1.46
N ALA A 78 17.79 17.52 2.30
CA ALA A 78 18.97 18.26 1.84
C ALA A 78 20.14 17.35 1.48
N ASN A 79 20.27 16.21 2.16
CA ASN A 79 21.34 15.23 1.94
C ASN A 79 20.81 13.83 2.30
N PRO A 80 19.91 13.24 1.49
CA PRO A 80 19.39 11.91 1.76
C PRO A 80 20.55 10.93 1.70
N THR A 81 20.99 10.49 2.87
CA THR A 81 21.85 9.32 2.97
C THR A 81 20.89 8.15 2.96
N LEU A 82 21.03 7.24 1.98
CA LEU A 82 20.37 5.94 2.05
C LEU A 82 20.61 5.38 3.47
N PRO A 83 19.55 4.87 4.13
CA PRO A 83 18.67 3.90 3.46
C PRO A 83 17.15 4.14 3.51
N TRP A 84 16.63 5.11 4.29
CA TRP A 84 15.18 5.27 4.45
C TRP A 84 14.47 5.70 3.18
N GLN A 85 13.42 4.96 2.83
CA GLN A 85 12.58 5.16 1.65
C GLN A 85 11.13 5.43 2.05
N ASN A 86 10.42 6.19 1.22
CA ASN A 86 8.96 6.26 1.31
C ASN A 86 8.36 4.93 0.82
N PRO A 87 7.22 4.49 1.37
CA PRO A 87 6.41 3.46 0.71
C PRO A 87 5.95 3.95 -0.67
N ALA A 88 5.47 3.03 -1.51
CA ALA A 88 4.92 3.37 -2.83
C ALA A 88 3.75 4.35 -2.72
N ASP A 89 2.91 4.17 -1.70
CA ASP A 89 1.83 5.07 -1.32
C ASP A 89 1.57 4.98 0.19
N PHE A 90 0.83 5.94 0.73
CA PHE A 90 0.38 5.93 2.11
C PHE A 90 -1.03 5.34 2.18
N HIS A 91 -1.12 4.08 2.58
CA HIS A 91 -2.41 3.38 2.68
C HIS A 91 -2.53 2.56 3.95
N THR A 92 -3.76 2.19 4.27
CA THR A 92 -4.06 1.07 5.17
C THR A 92 -4.75 -0.05 4.38
N THR A 93 -4.26 -1.28 4.53
CA THR A 93 -4.87 -2.45 3.90
C THR A 93 -6.16 -2.80 4.65
N VAL A 94 -7.26 -2.85 3.91
CA VAL A 94 -8.59 -3.27 4.42
C VAL A 94 -8.69 -4.79 4.42
N PHE A 95 -8.34 -5.43 3.30
CA PHE A 95 -8.43 -6.88 3.13
C PHE A 95 -7.47 -7.37 2.05
N TYR A 96 -6.73 -8.44 2.32
CA TYR A 96 -5.83 -9.08 1.35
C TYR A 96 -6.53 -10.27 0.70
N LEU A 97 -6.69 -10.24 -0.63
CA LEU A 97 -7.32 -11.31 -1.40
C LEU A 97 -6.31 -12.32 -1.94
N GLY A 98 -5.07 -11.91 -2.20
CA GLY A 98 -4.04 -12.79 -2.75
C GLY A 98 -4.40 -13.42 -4.10
N TYR A 99 -5.23 -12.74 -4.90
CA TYR A 99 -5.76 -13.23 -6.19
C TYR A 99 -6.62 -14.50 -6.10
N ASP A 100 -7.06 -14.93 -4.92
CA ASP A 100 -7.99 -16.07 -4.78
C ASP A 100 -9.44 -15.60 -5.01
N PRO A 101 -10.14 -16.08 -6.07
CA PRO A 101 -11.53 -15.71 -6.33
C PRO A 101 -12.47 -16.00 -5.15
N LYS A 102 -12.17 -17.00 -4.30
CA LYS A 102 -12.99 -17.32 -3.13
C LYS A 102 -13.02 -16.18 -2.12
N ASN A 103 -11.98 -15.34 -2.07
CA ASN A 103 -11.93 -14.20 -1.17
C ASN A 103 -12.88 -13.08 -1.58
N MET A 104 -13.35 -13.06 -2.83
CA MET A 104 -14.43 -12.15 -3.27
C MET A 104 -15.77 -12.48 -2.62
N GLU A 105 -15.93 -13.69 -2.08
CA GLU A 105 -17.13 -14.09 -1.35
C GLU A 105 -17.14 -13.63 0.11
N SER A 106 -16.02 -13.08 0.60
CA SER A 106 -15.91 -12.57 1.96
C SER A 106 -16.79 -11.33 2.20
N GLU A 107 -17.24 -11.16 3.44
CA GLU A 107 -17.98 -9.96 3.85
C GLU A 107 -17.16 -8.67 3.67
N TYR A 108 -15.84 -8.74 3.86
CA TYR A 108 -14.95 -7.61 3.64
C TYR A 108 -14.99 -7.13 2.19
N TYR A 109 -14.99 -8.04 1.22
CA TYR A 109 -15.07 -7.70 -0.19
C TYR A 109 -16.47 -7.21 -0.58
N LYS A 110 -17.51 -7.95 -0.19
CA LYS A 110 -18.91 -7.64 -0.56
C LYS A 110 -19.39 -6.27 -0.07
N GLN A 111 -18.88 -5.82 1.08
CA GLN A 111 -19.27 -4.53 1.67
C GLN A 111 -18.34 -3.38 1.26
N PHE A 112 -17.21 -3.68 0.62
CA PHE A 112 -16.27 -2.67 0.16
C PHE A 112 -16.83 -1.94 -1.05
N VAL A 113 -16.85 -0.60 -0.97
CA VAL A 113 -17.33 0.24 -2.06
C VAL A 113 -16.17 1.14 -2.50
N PRO A 114 -15.57 0.92 -3.68
CA PRO A 114 -14.49 1.76 -4.18
C PRO A 114 -14.97 3.21 -4.40
N GLY A 115 -14.06 4.17 -4.26
CA GLY A 115 -14.33 5.60 -4.45
C GLY A 115 -14.91 6.33 -3.23
N LYS A 116 -15.20 5.62 -2.13
CA LYS A 116 -15.62 6.28 -0.87
C LYS A 116 -14.42 6.92 -0.18
N THR A 117 -14.66 8.09 0.42
CA THR A 117 -13.64 8.82 1.18
C THR A 117 -13.75 8.50 2.66
N TYR A 118 -12.60 8.31 3.30
CA TYR A 118 -12.44 8.05 4.72
C TYR A 118 -11.34 8.96 5.28
N THR A 119 -11.39 9.21 6.58
CA THR A 119 -10.30 9.88 7.29
C THR A 119 -9.47 8.83 8.03
N LEU A 120 -8.16 8.85 7.82
CA LEU A 120 -7.18 8.03 8.54
C LEU A 120 -6.48 8.92 9.57
N GLN A 121 -6.81 8.71 10.84
CA GLN A 121 -6.26 9.49 11.95
C GLN A 121 -5.33 8.65 12.83
N SER A 122 -4.25 9.26 13.28
CA SER A 122 -3.41 8.70 14.33
C SER A 122 -2.53 9.75 15.00
N SER A 123 -2.38 9.63 16.32
CA SER A 123 -1.33 10.33 17.06
C SER A 123 -0.31 9.36 17.66
N THR A 124 -0.20 8.15 17.08
CA THR A 124 0.74 7.11 17.54
C THR A 124 1.85 6.91 16.52
N PHE A 125 3.09 6.94 16.95
CA PHE A 125 4.28 6.66 16.15
C PHE A 125 4.97 5.42 16.68
N VAL A 126 5.20 4.44 15.80
CA VAL A 126 5.94 3.21 16.09
C VAL A 126 7.19 3.20 15.22
N TYR A 127 8.34 3.02 15.85
CA TYR A 127 9.64 3.12 15.22
C TYR A 127 10.54 1.97 15.64
N VAL A 128 11.06 1.27 14.64
CA VAL A 128 12.11 0.26 14.78
C VAL A 128 13.36 0.84 14.12
N PRO A 129 14.42 1.17 14.88
CA PRO A 129 15.61 1.82 14.35
C PRO A 129 16.25 1.08 13.17
N GLY A 130 16.58 1.83 12.11
CA GLY A 130 17.14 1.29 10.86
C GLY A 130 16.32 0.17 10.21
N ALA A 131 15.00 0.13 10.40
CA ALA A 131 14.15 -0.94 9.85
C ALA A 131 12.81 -0.44 9.30
N ILE A 132 11.90 0.05 10.15
CA ILE A 132 10.57 0.51 9.71
C ILE A 132 9.99 1.57 10.65
N MET A 133 9.21 2.49 10.08
CA MET A 133 8.34 3.42 10.80
C MET A 133 6.90 3.18 10.36
N CYS A 134 5.98 3.05 11.31
CA CYS A 134 4.56 2.89 11.01
C CYS A 134 3.69 3.56 12.08
N THR A 135 2.40 3.69 11.77
CA THR A 135 1.42 4.28 12.69
C THR A 135 0.11 3.49 12.62
N PRO A 136 -0.44 3.00 13.75
CA PRO A 136 -1.77 2.42 13.74
C PRO A 136 -2.78 3.53 13.43
N VAL A 137 -3.77 3.24 12.58
CA VAL A 137 -4.85 4.18 12.25
C VAL A 137 -6.18 3.58 12.67
N PHE A 138 -7.15 4.45 12.89
CA PHE A 138 -8.49 4.04 13.35
C PHE A 138 -9.55 4.61 12.40
N PRO A 139 -9.80 3.95 11.26
CA PRO A 139 -10.82 4.40 10.31
C PRO A 139 -12.22 4.37 10.94
N ALA A 140 -13.14 5.15 10.37
CA ALA A 140 -14.52 5.21 10.85
C ALA A 140 -15.17 3.81 10.91
N PRO A 141 -16.07 3.53 11.88
CA PRO A 141 -16.73 2.22 12.02
C PRO A 141 -17.57 1.76 10.83
N SER A 142 -17.77 2.62 9.82
CA SER A 142 -18.56 2.35 8.62
C SER A 142 -17.86 1.46 7.58
N ILE A 143 -16.60 1.08 7.81
CA ILE A 143 -15.87 0.12 6.97
C ILE A 143 -15.38 -1.06 7.80
N ASN A 144 -15.65 -2.27 7.30
CA ASN A 144 -15.13 -3.50 7.88
C ASN A 144 -13.71 -3.76 7.39
N ILE A 145 -12.77 -3.84 8.32
CA ILE A 145 -11.35 -4.07 8.05
C ILE A 145 -10.95 -5.42 8.62
N ALA A 146 -10.32 -6.26 7.79
CA ALA A 146 -9.83 -7.58 8.20
C ALA A 146 -8.51 -7.50 8.95
N ASN A 147 -7.70 -6.47 8.68
CA ASN A 147 -6.44 -6.27 9.37
C ASN A 147 -6.68 -5.98 10.86
N LYS A 148 -6.08 -6.78 11.74
CA LYS A 148 -6.21 -6.66 13.21
C LYS A 148 -5.64 -5.35 13.75
N CYS A 149 -4.63 -4.81 13.08
CA CYS A 149 -4.01 -3.54 13.41
C CYS A 149 -3.95 -2.68 12.15
N PRO A 150 -5.07 -2.04 11.75
CA PRO A 150 -5.06 -1.11 10.62
C PRO A 150 -3.98 -0.05 10.84
N HIS A 151 -3.15 0.21 9.85
CA HIS A 151 -1.98 1.07 9.99
C HIS A 151 -1.54 1.66 8.66
N ILE A 152 -0.69 2.68 8.74
CA ILE A 152 0.03 3.23 7.59
C ILE A 152 1.52 3.00 7.83
N THR A 153 2.20 2.43 6.85
CA THR A 153 3.66 2.41 6.81
C THR A 153 4.16 3.80 6.41
N LEU A 154 5.09 4.37 7.17
CA LEU A 154 5.53 5.75 7.00
C LEU A 154 6.88 5.83 6.28
N LYS A 155 7.84 4.99 6.69
CA LYS A 155 9.18 4.87 6.11
C LYS A 155 9.66 3.43 6.21
N ILE A 156 10.49 3.04 5.26
CA ILE A 156 10.98 1.67 5.08
C ILE A 156 12.50 1.71 4.92
N ASP A 157 13.22 0.81 5.57
CA ASP A 157 14.65 0.55 5.37
C ASP A 157 14.87 -0.96 5.19
N LYS A 158 15.43 -1.66 6.18
CA LYS A 158 15.76 -3.10 6.08
C LYS A 158 14.54 -3.99 6.00
N PHE A 159 13.44 -3.58 6.61
CA PHE A 159 12.19 -4.32 6.58
C PHE A 159 11.41 -4.01 5.33
N GLN A 160 10.51 -4.91 4.94
CA GLN A 160 9.51 -4.69 3.90
C GLN A 160 8.24 -4.09 4.51
N ALA A 161 7.45 -3.39 3.68
CA ALA A 161 6.21 -2.76 4.14
C ALA A 161 5.29 -3.72 4.90
N PHE A 162 5.13 -4.97 4.45
CA PHE A 162 4.24 -5.94 5.10
C PHE A 162 4.68 -6.32 6.53
N GLN A 163 5.96 -6.12 6.89
CA GLN A 163 6.48 -6.45 8.22
C GLN A 163 5.99 -5.47 9.30
N SER A 164 5.41 -4.33 8.94
CA SER A 164 4.69 -3.46 9.89
C SER A 164 3.56 -4.22 10.61
N ASN A 165 2.88 -5.17 9.94
CA ASN A 165 1.88 -6.02 10.58
C ASN A 165 2.50 -6.81 11.72
N ALA A 166 3.63 -7.48 11.49
CA ALA A 166 4.30 -8.26 12.53
C ALA A 166 4.78 -7.38 13.70
N VAL A 167 5.29 -6.17 13.40
CA VAL A 167 5.65 -5.18 14.41
C VAL A 167 4.44 -4.82 15.27
N LEU A 168 3.33 -4.40 14.67
CA LEU A 168 2.15 -3.95 15.41
C LEU A 168 1.43 -5.10 16.12
N GLU A 169 1.36 -6.28 15.50
CA GLU A 169 0.78 -7.47 16.13
C GLU A 169 1.57 -7.89 17.37
N SER A 170 2.91 -7.78 17.35
CA SER A 170 3.75 -8.07 18.52
C SER A 170 3.54 -7.10 19.69
N LEU A 171 3.04 -5.90 19.41
CA LEU A 171 2.73 -4.87 20.41
C LEU A 171 1.32 -5.01 20.95
N PHE A 172 0.34 -5.13 20.05
CA PHE A 172 -1.08 -4.89 20.34
C PHE A 172 -1.94 -6.15 20.34
N THR A 173 -1.42 -7.28 19.86
CA THR A 173 -2.15 -8.55 19.78
C THR A 173 -1.28 -9.70 20.27
N ASN A 174 -1.75 -10.94 20.20
CA ASN A 174 -0.94 -12.13 20.47
C ASN A 174 -0.18 -12.09 21.82
N ASN A 175 -0.80 -11.56 22.88
CA ASN A 175 -0.21 -11.32 24.21
C ASN A 175 0.91 -10.26 24.23
N GLY A 176 0.86 -9.31 23.29
CA GLY A 176 1.78 -8.17 23.24
C GLY A 176 1.63 -7.25 24.46
N PRO A 177 2.70 -6.51 24.82
CA PRO A 177 2.76 -5.71 26.05
C PRO A 177 1.75 -4.55 26.10
N LEU A 178 1.18 -4.17 24.95
CA LEU A 178 0.21 -3.08 24.81
C LEU A 178 -1.16 -3.57 24.36
N GLN A 179 -1.41 -4.88 24.41
CA GLN A 179 -2.68 -5.46 23.98
C GLN A 179 -3.87 -4.88 24.76
N THR A 180 -3.77 -4.77 26.08
CA THR A 180 -4.85 -4.24 26.92
C THR A 180 -5.18 -2.79 26.56
N GLN A 181 -4.17 -1.94 26.35
CA GLN A 181 -4.32 -0.55 25.94
C GLN A 181 -4.91 -0.44 24.52
N TYR A 182 -4.55 -1.36 23.63
CA TYR A 182 -5.15 -1.40 22.30
C TYR A 182 -6.63 -1.77 22.36
N GLN A 183 -6.98 -2.82 23.10
CA GLN A 183 -8.34 -3.34 23.22
C GLN A 183 -9.29 -2.39 23.96
N ASN A 184 -8.81 -1.62 24.93
CA ASN A 184 -9.62 -0.65 25.66
C ASN A 184 -9.74 0.72 24.96
N GLY A 185 -9.16 0.85 23.76
CA GLY A 185 -9.24 2.07 22.96
C GLY A 185 -8.35 3.21 23.42
N PHE A 186 -7.34 2.97 24.26
CA PHE A 186 -6.38 4.00 24.71
C PHE A 186 -5.79 4.81 23.55
N PHE A 187 -5.41 4.15 22.46
CA PHE A 187 -4.79 4.81 21.30
C PHE A 187 -5.77 5.65 20.46
N MET A 188 -7.09 5.49 20.66
CA MET A 188 -8.13 6.33 20.05
C MET A 188 -8.46 7.57 20.89
N GLN A 189 -8.05 7.59 22.17
CA GLN A 189 -8.32 8.72 23.06
C GLN A 189 -7.38 9.89 22.74
N GLN A 190 -7.95 11.07 22.52
CA GLN A 190 -7.21 12.25 22.04
C GLN A 190 -6.16 12.73 23.04
N GLU A 191 -6.47 12.74 24.34
CA GLU A 191 -5.63 13.37 25.37
C GLU A 191 -4.58 12.43 25.97
N GLN A 192 -4.73 11.12 25.76
CA GLN A 192 -3.81 10.13 26.33
C GLN A 192 -2.43 10.23 25.69
N THR A 193 -1.39 10.08 26.52
CA THR A 193 0.00 10.06 26.07
C THR A 193 0.71 8.81 26.56
N LEU A 194 1.62 8.30 25.75
CA LEU A 194 2.46 7.16 26.08
C LEU A 194 3.81 7.36 25.43
N THR A 195 4.89 7.03 26.12
CA THR A 195 6.19 6.87 25.48
C THR A 195 6.90 5.71 26.11
N GLN A 196 7.19 4.67 25.33
CA GLN A 196 7.79 3.44 25.81
C GLN A 196 8.82 2.90 24.82
N LYS A 197 9.82 2.21 25.36
CA LYS A 197 10.78 1.38 24.64
C LYS A 197 10.50 -0.06 25.04
N ILE A 198 10.28 -0.93 24.05
CA ILE A 198 9.99 -2.35 24.23
C ILE A 198 11.15 -3.12 23.65
N GLN A 199 11.85 -3.88 24.49
CA GLN A 199 13.13 -4.47 24.15
C GLN A 199 13.00 -5.93 23.71
N ASN A 200 13.94 -6.38 22.88
CA ASN A 200 14.10 -7.78 22.48
C ASN A 200 12.83 -8.39 21.85
N VAL A 201 12.12 -7.63 21.03
CA VAL A 201 10.92 -8.09 20.33
C VAL A 201 11.33 -8.90 19.10
N LYS A 202 10.76 -10.11 18.96
CA LYS A 202 11.03 -10.98 17.81
C LYS A 202 10.13 -10.63 16.63
N ILE A 203 10.72 -10.22 15.51
CA ILE A 203 10.02 -9.94 14.25
C ILE A 203 10.61 -10.85 13.16
N GLY A 204 9.90 -11.93 12.84
CA GLY A 204 10.45 -12.99 11.97
C GLY A 204 11.68 -13.63 12.62
N ASN A 205 12.85 -13.46 12.01
CA ASN A 205 14.14 -13.95 12.52
C ASN A 205 14.94 -12.89 13.27
N ASP A 206 14.51 -11.63 13.24
CA ASP A 206 15.21 -10.52 13.87
C ASP A 206 14.74 -10.33 15.32
N ILE A 207 15.66 -9.86 16.16
CA ILE A 207 15.36 -9.38 17.52
C ILE A 207 15.65 -7.89 17.53
N VAL A 208 14.63 -7.09 17.81
CA VAL A 208 14.70 -5.63 17.69
C VAL A 208 14.16 -4.93 18.94
N ASP A 209 14.61 -3.70 19.16
CA ASP A 209 13.97 -2.78 20.10
C ASP A 209 12.93 -1.94 19.34
N ILE A 210 11.75 -1.74 19.92
CA ILE A 210 10.67 -0.95 19.35
C ILE A 210 10.40 0.25 20.25
N TYR A 211 10.37 1.43 19.64
CA TYR A 211 9.97 2.67 20.30
C TYR A 211 8.54 3.01 19.88
N ILE A 212 7.71 3.38 20.85
CA ILE A 212 6.36 3.85 20.60
C ILE A 212 6.10 5.16 21.35
N ILE A 213 5.53 6.13 20.63
CA ILE A 213 4.98 7.36 21.19
C ILE A 213 3.51 7.44 20.82
N LYS A 214 2.63 7.63 21.80
CA LYS A 214 1.28 8.21 21.61
C LYS A 214 1.34 9.65 22.12
N THR A 215 1.05 10.61 21.27
CA THR A 215 0.98 12.03 21.64
C THR A 215 -0.45 12.49 21.87
N ASN A 216 -0.59 13.67 22.48
CA ASN A 216 -1.90 14.31 22.65
C ASN A 216 -2.32 14.90 21.30
N TYR A 217 -3.44 14.40 20.78
CA TYR A 217 -3.97 14.77 19.46
C TYR A 217 -4.25 16.28 19.34
N ASN A 218 -4.61 16.94 20.45
CA ASN A 218 -5.03 18.34 20.45
C ASN A 218 -3.85 19.32 20.46
N THR A 219 -2.67 18.89 20.91
CA THR A 219 -1.51 19.77 21.09
C THR A 219 -0.32 19.41 20.22
N ASP A 220 -0.20 18.17 19.78
CA ASP A 220 0.93 17.67 19.00
C ASP A 220 0.58 17.42 17.53
N LYS A 221 1.60 17.32 16.67
CA LYS A 221 1.40 16.87 15.30
C LYS A 221 0.89 15.44 15.32
N HIS A 222 -0.05 15.18 14.42
CA HIS A 222 -0.70 13.90 14.24
C HIS A 222 -0.98 13.69 12.74
N ILE A 223 -1.26 12.45 12.39
CA ILE A 223 -1.73 12.05 11.07
C ILE A 223 -3.23 12.27 11.00
N ASP A 224 -3.68 12.97 9.97
CA ASP A 224 -5.09 13.21 9.63
C ASP A 224 -5.20 13.27 8.10
N LEU A 225 -5.32 12.10 7.48
CA LEU A 225 -5.25 11.93 6.04
C LEU A 225 -6.61 11.58 5.46
N LYS A 226 -7.01 12.30 4.40
CA LYS A 226 -8.13 11.86 3.55
C LYS A 226 -7.65 10.74 2.64
N ALA A 227 -8.33 9.61 2.72
CA ALA A 227 -8.06 8.42 1.91
C ALA A 227 -9.28 8.01 1.11
N THR A 228 -9.05 7.42 -0.06
CA THR A 228 -10.10 6.87 -0.91
C THR A 228 -9.99 5.35 -0.94
N SER A 229 -11.13 4.65 -0.83
CA SER A 229 -11.18 3.20 -0.97
C SER A 229 -10.90 2.78 -2.42
N GLN A 230 -9.94 1.88 -2.62
CA GLN A 230 -9.51 1.43 -3.94
C GLN A 230 -9.33 -0.09 -3.99
N TYR A 231 -9.56 -0.64 -5.19
CA TYR A 231 -9.05 -1.96 -5.55
C TYR A 231 -7.58 -1.79 -5.95
N CYS A 232 -6.71 -2.57 -5.33
CA CYS A 232 -5.28 -2.48 -5.56
C CYS A 232 -4.77 -3.80 -6.11
N ASP A 233 -4.05 -3.70 -7.22
CA ASP A 233 -3.16 -4.74 -7.72
C ASP A 233 -1.75 -4.23 -7.45
N ASP A 234 -0.91 -4.96 -6.72
CA ASP A 234 0.52 -4.72 -6.89
C ASP A 234 0.78 -4.89 -8.37
N ALA A 235 1.58 -3.99 -8.95
CA ALA A 235 2.01 -4.14 -10.32
C ALA A 235 2.50 -5.58 -10.47
N LYS A 236 1.69 -6.42 -11.16
CA LYS A 236 1.99 -7.84 -11.32
C LYS A 236 3.48 -7.89 -11.62
N PRO A 237 4.30 -8.66 -10.85
CA PRO A 237 5.73 -8.72 -11.10
C PRO A 237 5.83 -8.95 -12.59
N LYS A 238 6.31 -7.92 -13.34
CA LYS A 238 6.15 -7.86 -14.79
C LYS A 238 6.50 -9.26 -15.24
N GLU A 239 5.53 -10.04 -15.70
CA GLU A 239 5.81 -11.38 -16.19
C GLU A 239 6.95 -11.10 -17.15
N THR A 240 8.16 -11.55 -16.79
CA THR A 240 9.38 -11.16 -17.48
C THR A 240 9.11 -11.62 -18.86
N SER A 241 8.71 -10.68 -19.72
CA SER A 241 7.96 -10.98 -20.93
C SER A 241 8.84 -11.99 -21.61
N SER A 242 8.39 -13.25 -21.63
CA SER A 242 9.25 -14.32 -22.11
C SER A 242 9.74 -13.82 -23.45
N THR A 243 11.04 -13.83 -23.64
CA THR A 243 11.79 -13.30 -24.77
C THR A 243 11.43 -14.02 -26.08
N SER A 244 10.19 -14.45 -26.28
CA SER A 244 9.80 -15.41 -27.31
C SER A 244 9.33 -14.75 -28.60
N SER A 245 8.67 -13.58 -28.60
CA SER A 245 8.20 -13.02 -29.89
C SER A 245 9.33 -12.38 -30.70
N LYS A 246 10.15 -11.52 -30.10
CA LYS A 246 11.26 -10.88 -30.80
C LYS A 246 12.41 -11.83 -31.13
N GLN A 247 12.63 -12.88 -30.33
CA GLN A 247 13.57 -13.94 -30.71
C GLN A 247 12.99 -14.81 -31.83
N LEU A 248 11.69 -15.15 -31.83
CA LEU A 248 11.09 -15.87 -32.96
C LEU A 248 11.21 -15.06 -34.26
N ASP A 249 10.93 -13.75 -34.23
CA ASP A 249 11.02 -12.90 -35.41
C ASP A 249 12.46 -12.82 -35.95
N PHE A 250 13.46 -12.82 -35.06
CA PHE A 250 14.87 -12.88 -35.43
C PHE A 250 15.28 -14.24 -36.02
N PHE A 251 14.82 -15.35 -35.44
CA PHE A 251 15.11 -16.68 -35.97
C PHE A 251 14.41 -16.94 -37.32
N LEU A 252 13.17 -16.45 -37.49
CA LEU A 252 12.43 -16.58 -38.74
C LEU A 252 13.07 -15.77 -39.87
N SER A 253 13.57 -14.57 -39.58
CA SER A 253 14.28 -13.74 -40.57
C SER A 253 15.63 -14.34 -40.99
N ILE A 254 16.39 -14.95 -40.06
CA ILE A 254 17.61 -15.70 -40.41
C ILE A 254 17.29 -16.91 -41.28
N MET A 255 16.23 -17.67 -40.96
CA MET A 255 15.84 -18.83 -41.76
C MET A 255 15.42 -18.47 -43.18
N ILE A 256 14.66 -17.40 -43.37
CA ILE A 256 14.26 -16.91 -44.70
C ILE A 256 15.49 -16.49 -45.52
N ALA A 257 16.46 -15.81 -44.90
CA ALA A 257 17.70 -15.41 -45.57
C ALA A 257 18.55 -16.62 -45.99
N ALA A 258 18.68 -17.63 -45.12
CA ALA A 258 19.45 -18.85 -45.41
C ALA A 258 18.82 -19.70 -46.52
N LEU A 259 17.49 -19.84 -46.52
CA LEU A 259 16.76 -20.53 -47.59
C LEU A 259 16.88 -19.79 -48.94
N SER A 260 16.90 -18.47 -48.92
CA SER A 260 17.09 -17.66 -50.13
C SER A 260 18.48 -17.88 -50.74
N TYR A 261 19.50 -18.11 -49.91
CA TYR A 261 20.89 -18.32 -50.37
C TYR A 261 21.14 -19.72 -50.95
N LEU A 262 20.29 -20.71 -50.63
CA LEU A 262 20.39 -22.08 -51.15
C LEU A 262 19.65 -22.28 -52.48
N LEU A 263 18.84 -21.30 -52.90
CA LEU A 263 18.03 -21.36 -54.12
C LEU A 263 18.61 -20.55 -55.29
N PHE A 264 19.82 -20.00 -55.13
CA PHE A 264 20.63 -19.34 -56.16
C PHE A 264 22.01 -19.98 -56.22
#